data_AF-A0A2M8NH83-F1
#
_entry.id   AF-A0A2M8NH83-F1
#
_cell.length_a   1.000
_cell.length_b   1.000
_cell.length_c   1.000
_cell.angle_alpha   90.00
_cell.angle_beta   90.00
_cell.angle_gamma   90.00
#
_symmetry.space_group_name_H-M   'P 1'
#
loop_
_entity.id
_entity.type
_entity.pdbx_description
1 polymer ?
#
loop_
_entity_poly.entity_id
_entity_poly.type
_entity_poly.pdbx_seq_one_letter_code
_entity_poly.pdbx_strand_id
1 'polypeptide(L)'
;DENPVRGGIWLVTINGTSERLVPNGSGRVYRRPQFSMDGNYLLLDVYISDGGVINAVVDLAARTIIETPPAAEDDTSALTARWLSGGRYLVIRDGNNLGGDGLYIYNATAPGITPLQTFPLDQGVIVRAAAEIAAGQIRAALETPGDSSLRVVDLLLGQQVQVKALDPLLAPRFSPDGSYLAGYASLEELDGIRRGALLLESLDSGSRMMLSQPPVVWSFRWVR
;
A
#
# COMPACT_ATOMS: atom_id res chain seq x y z
N ASP A 1 19.68 -3.02 8.10
CA ASP A 1 20.35 -4.02 8.97
C ASP A 1 19.36 -4.38 10.08
N GLU A 2 19.10 -5.68 10.26
CA GLU A 2 18.16 -6.21 11.24
C GLU A 2 18.83 -6.53 12.59
N ASN A 3 20.14 -6.31 12.69
CA ASN A 3 20.87 -6.50 13.92
C ASN A 3 20.22 -5.69 15.06
N PRO A 4 19.92 -6.29 16.22
CA PRO A 4 19.25 -5.58 17.32
C PRO A 4 20.12 -4.49 17.96
N VAL A 5 21.45 -4.52 17.76
CA VAL A 5 22.40 -3.56 18.34
C VAL A 5 22.80 -2.48 17.32
N ARG A 6 23.07 -2.88 16.07
CA ARG A 6 23.57 -1.99 15.01
C ARG A 6 22.54 -1.60 13.96
N GLY A 7 21.43 -2.33 13.89
CA GLY A 7 20.39 -2.16 12.90
C GLY A 7 19.48 -0.96 13.13
N GLY A 8 18.65 -0.62 12.16
CA GLY A 8 17.77 0.55 12.25
C GLY A 8 17.61 1.26 10.92
N ILE A 9 17.03 2.45 11.01
CA ILE A 9 16.89 3.36 9.88
C ILE A 9 18.10 4.26 9.81
N TRP A 10 18.79 4.18 8.67
CA TRP A 10 19.95 4.98 8.35
C TRP A 10 19.61 5.92 7.21
N LEU A 11 19.92 7.19 7.37
CA LEU A 11 19.91 8.15 6.28
C LEU A 11 21.32 8.21 5.71
N VAL A 12 21.47 7.86 4.43
CA VAL A 12 22.74 7.91 3.72
C VAL A 12 22.61 8.94 2.61
N THR A 13 23.41 9.98 2.70
CA THR A 13 23.46 11.03 1.69
C THR A 13 24.31 10.57 0.50
N ILE A 14 24.12 11.20 -0.66
CA ILE A 14 24.83 10.85 -1.89
C ILE A 14 26.36 11.01 -1.79
N ASN A 15 26.84 11.86 -0.86
CA ASN A 15 28.28 12.03 -0.61
C ASN A 15 28.87 10.95 0.32
N GLY A 16 28.05 9.97 0.73
CA GLY A 16 28.46 8.88 1.61
C GLY A 16 28.37 9.18 3.10
N THR A 17 27.97 10.39 3.51
CA THR A 17 27.70 10.68 4.93
C THR A 17 26.47 9.89 5.37
N SER A 18 26.61 9.13 6.44
CA SER A 18 25.53 8.33 7.01
C SER A 18 25.23 8.74 8.45
N GLU A 19 23.95 8.70 8.79
CA GLU A 19 23.44 8.98 10.13
C GLU A 19 22.42 7.91 10.50
N ARG A 20 22.48 7.38 11.72
CA ARG A 20 21.45 6.48 12.25
C ARG A 20 20.31 7.31 12.81
N LEU A 21 19.20 7.36 12.08
CA LEU A 21 18.03 8.15 12.43
C LEU A 21 17.23 7.49 13.56
N VAL A 22 16.98 6.18 13.43
CA VAL A 22 16.22 5.40 14.42
C VAL A 22 16.96 4.09 14.69
N PRO A 23 17.45 3.85 15.92
CA PRO A 23 18.07 2.59 16.25
C PRO A 23 17.03 1.48 16.44
N ASN A 24 17.29 0.27 15.91
CA ASN A 24 16.65 -0.94 16.43
C ASN A 24 16.89 -1.01 17.95
N GLY A 25 15.86 -1.37 18.70
CA GLY A 25 15.91 -1.39 20.16
C GLY A 25 14.56 -1.75 20.75
N SER A 26 14.54 -2.21 22.00
CA SER A 26 13.30 -2.54 22.72
C SER A 26 12.40 -3.56 22.01
N GLY A 27 12.97 -4.49 21.24
CA GLY A 27 12.20 -5.46 20.46
C GLY A 27 11.56 -4.91 19.19
N ARG A 28 12.01 -3.76 18.69
CA ARG A 28 11.55 -3.16 17.41
C ARG A 28 12.55 -3.44 16.28
N VAL A 29 12.03 -3.85 15.13
CA VAL A 29 12.77 -3.95 13.87
C VAL A 29 12.03 -3.16 12.79
N TYR A 30 12.70 -2.15 12.22
CA TYR A 30 12.12 -1.29 11.20
C TYR A 30 12.38 -1.84 9.80
N ARG A 31 11.35 -1.86 8.94
CA ARG A 31 11.43 -2.38 7.56
C ARG A 31 10.68 -1.49 6.56
N ARG A 32 10.94 -1.75 5.27
CA ARG A 32 10.32 -1.15 4.07
C ARG A 32 10.17 0.38 4.15
N PRO A 33 11.28 1.12 4.27
CA PRO A 33 11.22 2.58 4.30
C PRO A 33 10.64 3.17 3.01
N GLN A 34 9.68 4.07 3.15
CA GLN A 34 9.06 4.80 2.04
C GLN A 34 9.18 6.29 2.32
N PHE A 35 9.81 7.06 1.43
CA PHE A 35 9.80 8.52 1.52
C PHE A 35 8.44 9.08 1.11
N SER A 36 7.96 10.07 1.84
CA SER A 36 6.84 10.90 1.38
C SER A 36 7.24 11.65 0.11
N MET A 37 6.24 12.10 -0.66
CA MET A 37 6.49 12.78 -1.94
C MET A 37 7.26 14.09 -1.79
N ASP A 38 7.08 14.79 -0.67
CA ASP A 38 7.81 16.01 -0.33
C ASP A 38 9.17 15.73 0.35
N GLY A 39 9.49 14.46 0.63
CA GLY A 39 10.74 14.05 1.26
C GLY A 39 10.89 14.44 2.73
N ASN A 40 9.83 14.94 3.39
CA ASN A 40 9.89 15.36 4.80
C ASN A 40 9.63 14.22 5.78
N TYR A 41 8.99 13.14 5.33
CA TYR A 41 8.58 12.03 6.17
C TYR A 41 9.06 10.68 5.63
N LEU A 42 9.20 9.72 6.53
CA LEU A 42 9.47 8.33 6.21
C LEU A 42 8.41 7.43 6.84
N LEU A 43 7.68 6.68 6.01
CA LEU A 43 6.76 5.64 6.47
C LEU A 43 7.52 4.33 6.59
N LEU A 44 7.30 3.62 7.68
CA LEU A 44 7.98 2.39 8.07
C LEU A 44 6.98 1.35 8.54
N ASP A 45 7.33 0.08 8.37
CA ASP A 45 6.77 -0.97 9.22
C ASP A 45 7.68 -1.15 10.42
N VAL A 46 7.06 -1.37 11.58
CA VAL A 46 7.75 -1.73 12.81
C VAL A 46 7.27 -3.11 13.22
N TYR A 47 8.16 -4.09 13.13
CA TYR A 47 7.96 -5.42 13.67
C TYR A 47 8.25 -5.36 15.16
N ILE A 48 7.26 -5.73 15.97
CA ILE A 48 7.35 -5.73 17.43
C ILE A 48 7.52 -7.17 17.94
N SER A 49 8.20 -7.33 19.08
CA SER A 49 8.68 -8.63 19.58
C SER A 49 7.59 -9.62 19.98
N ASP A 50 6.35 -9.16 20.15
CA ASP A 50 5.14 -9.95 20.38
C ASP A 50 4.52 -10.50 19.08
N GLY A 51 5.14 -10.24 17.92
CA GLY A 51 4.74 -10.80 16.62
C GLY A 51 3.87 -9.87 15.77
N GLY A 52 3.47 -8.71 16.30
CA GLY A 52 2.71 -7.72 15.56
C GLY A 52 3.54 -6.90 14.57
N VAL A 53 2.86 -6.25 13.63
CA VAL A 53 3.46 -5.25 12.74
C VAL A 53 2.63 -3.97 12.79
N ILE A 54 3.29 -2.85 13.10
CA ILE A 54 2.63 -1.55 13.17
C ILE A 54 3.22 -0.56 12.17
N ASN A 55 2.49 0.51 11.90
CA ASN A 55 2.99 1.61 11.09
C ASN A 55 3.74 2.61 11.96
N ALA A 56 4.81 3.19 11.43
CA ALA A 56 5.41 4.37 12.00
C ALA A 56 5.72 5.41 10.94
N VAL A 57 5.59 6.68 11.33
CA VAL A 57 6.04 7.82 10.53
C VAL A 57 7.21 8.47 11.26
N VAL A 58 8.32 8.66 10.56
CA VAL A 58 9.44 9.46 11.03
C VAL A 58 9.38 10.83 10.38
N ASP A 59 9.32 11.87 11.19
CA ASP A 59 9.55 13.24 10.77
C ASP A 59 11.06 13.47 10.68
N LEU A 60 11.54 13.72 9.45
CA LEU A 60 12.97 13.84 9.17
C LEU A 60 13.54 15.18 9.63
N ALA A 61 12.71 16.22 9.73
CA ALA A 61 13.12 17.53 10.22
C ALA A 61 13.17 17.56 11.76
N ALA A 62 12.09 17.10 12.40
CA ALA A 62 11.98 17.07 13.85
C ALA A 62 12.77 15.92 14.50
N ARG A 63 13.18 14.92 13.72
CA ARG A 63 13.89 13.71 14.19
C ARG A 63 13.06 12.92 15.21
N THR A 64 11.75 12.87 14.99
CA THR A 64 10.81 12.16 15.86
C THR A 64 10.14 11.02 15.10
N ILE A 65 9.89 9.92 15.80
CA ILE A 65 9.09 8.80 15.29
C ILE A 65 7.76 8.77 16.01
N ILE A 66 6.69 8.55 15.25
CA ILE A 66 5.35 8.36 15.78
C ILE A 66 4.82 7.03 15.28
N GLU A 67 4.55 6.13 16.21
CA GLU A 67 4.01 4.79 15.95
C GLU A 67 2.48 4.82 16.05
N THR A 68 1.80 4.16 15.11
CA THR A 68 0.35 3.93 15.17
C THR A 68 0.12 2.54 15.77
N PRO A 69 -0.56 2.41 16.92
CA PRO A 69 -0.78 1.10 17.52
C PRO A 69 -1.66 0.23 16.59
N PRO A 70 -1.56 -1.11 16.73
CA PRO A 70 -2.36 -2.01 15.92
C PRO A 70 -3.84 -1.91 16.32
N ALA A 71 -4.76 -2.19 15.39
CA ALA A 71 -6.20 -2.23 15.71
C ALA A 71 -6.62 -3.49 16.47
N ALA A 72 -5.87 -4.58 16.29
CA ALA A 72 -6.07 -5.89 16.91
C ALA A 72 -4.70 -6.60 17.05
N GLU A 73 -4.63 -7.67 17.84
CA GLU A 73 -3.37 -8.39 18.12
C GLU A 73 -2.69 -8.92 16.85
N ASP A 74 -3.47 -9.31 15.83
CA ASP A 74 -3.03 -9.85 14.55
C ASP A 74 -3.21 -8.87 13.38
N ASP A 75 -3.31 -7.57 13.66
CA ASP A 75 -3.46 -6.54 12.63
C ASP A 75 -2.20 -6.47 11.75
N THR A 76 -2.30 -6.98 10.51
CA THR A 76 -1.22 -6.88 9.52
C THR A 76 -1.38 -5.70 8.57
N SER A 77 -2.34 -4.79 8.82
CA SER A 77 -2.64 -3.67 7.92
C SER A 77 -1.48 -2.71 7.73
N ALA A 78 -0.52 -2.67 8.65
CA ALA A 78 0.74 -1.96 8.47
C ALA A 78 1.47 -2.39 7.19
N LEU A 79 1.36 -3.67 6.81
CA LEU A 79 1.99 -4.18 5.61
C LEU A 79 1.42 -3.60 4.31
N THR A 80 0.26 -2.96 4.37
CA THR A 80 -0.44 -2.36 3.22
C THR A 80 -0.19 -0.86 3.07
N ALA A 81 0.47 -0.25 4.04
CA ALA A 81 0.56 1.19 4.16
C ALA A 81 1.38 1.84 3.03
N ARG A 82 0.90 2.97 2.53
CA ARG A 82 1.55 3.69 1.41
C ARG A 82 1.23 5.18 1.43
N TRP A 83 2.18 5.97 0.94
CA TRP A 83 2.01 7.42 0.81
C TRP A 83 0.93 7.81 -0.20
N LEU A 84 0.18 8.83 0.20
CA LEU A 84 -0.72 9.63 -0.63
C LEU A 84 -0.12 11.05 -0.78
N SER A 85 -0.73 11.85 -1.63
CA SER A 85 -0.44 13.28 -1.75
C SER A 85 -0.79 14.05 -0.48
N GLY A 86 -0.08 15.16 -0.27
CA GLY A 86 -0.36 16.10 0.83
C GLY A 86 0.01 15.57 2.22
N GLY A 87 1.03 14.72 2.32
CA GLY A 87 1.51 14.21 3.62
C GLY A 87 0.55 13.24 4.31
N ARG A 88 -0.33 12.58 3.55
CA ARG A 88 -1.24 11.55 4.07
C ARG A 88 -0.73 10.17 3.70
N TYR A 89 -1.16 9.15 4.42
CA TYR A 89 -0.91 7.76 4.02
C TYR A 89 -2.19 6.93 4.14
N LEU A 90 -2.32 5.95 3.25
CA LEU A 90 -3.40 4.98 3.23
C LEU A 90 -2.94 3.72 3.95
N VAL A 91 -3.82 3.15 4.77
CA VAL A 91 -3.76 1.82 5.35
C VAL A 91 -5.00 1.06 4.91
N ILE A 92 -4.85 -0.21 4.55
CA ILE A 92 -5.93 -1.07 4.09
C ILE A 92 -6.11 -2.20 5.11
N ARG A 93 -7.35 -2.37 5.58
CA ARG A 93 -7.81 -3.57 6.27
C ARG A 93 -8.89 -4.17 5.39
N ASP A 94 -8.81 -5.44 5.11
CA ASP A 94 -9.71 -6.10 4.17
C ASP A 94 -9.98 -7.52 4.65
N GLY A 95 -10.71 -8.32 3.87
CA GLY A 95 -11.08 -9.68 4.25
C GLY A 95 -9.92 -10.63 4.63
N ASN A 96 -8.66 -10.21 4.46
CA ASN A 96 -7.48 -10.94 4.94
C ASN A 96 -7.02 -10.54 6.35
N ASN A 97 -7.62 -9.51 6.95
CA ASN A 97 -7.24 -8.94 8.25
C ASN A 97 -8.40 -9.03 9.23
N LEU A 98 -8.12 -9.27 10.52
CA LEU A 98 -9.13 -9.13 11.55
C LEU A 98 -9.24 -7.66 11.98
N GLY A 99 -10.48 -7.14 12.02
CA GLY A 99 -10.81 -5.83 12.57
C GLY A 99 -11.11 -4.76 11.52
N GLY A 100 -12.40 -4.53 11.26
CA GLY A 100 -12.92 -3.42 10.47
C GLY A 100 -12.39 -3.38 9.03
N ASP A 101 -13.12 -4.02 8.11
CA ASP A 101 -12.75 -4.00 6.69
C ASP A 101 -12.98 -2.58 6.15
N GLY A 102 -11.95 -2.00 5.55
CA GLY A 102 -11.96 -0.62 5.09
C GLY A 102 -10.62 -0.07 4.60
N LEU A 103 -10.71 1.09 3.94
CA LEU A 103 -9.56 1.93 3.61
C LEU A 103 -9.51 3.08 4.60
N TYR A 104 -8.34 3.28 5.22
CA TYR A 104 -8.12 4.23 6.31
C TYR A 104 -7.03 5.22 5.90
N ILE A 105 -7.35 6.51 5.89
CA ILE A 105 -6.39 7.57 5.56
C ILE A 105 -5.97 8.26 6.85
N TYR A 106 -4.67 8.41 7.05
CA TYR A 106 -4.07 9.07 8.20
C TYR A 106 -3.24 10.28 7.76
N ASN A 107 -3.05 11.23 8.69
CA ASN A 107 -2.15 12.36 8.50
C ASN A 107 -0.77 12.05 9.11
N ALA A 108 0.31 12.26 8.35
CA ALA A 108 1.67 12.03 8.81
C ALA A 108 2.12 12.96 9.95
N THR A 109 1.54 14.16 10.05
CA THR A 109 1.91 15.12 11.13
C THR A 109 1.25 14.79 12.47
N ALA A 110 0.22 13.94 12.45
CA ALA A 110 -0.43 13.44 13.64
C ALA A 110 -0.88 11.98 13.41
N PRO A 111 0.06 11.04 13.19
CA PRO A 111 -0.27 9.62 13.11
C PRO A 111 -0.84 9.22 14.47
N GLY A 112 -2.09 8.80 14.50
CA GLY A 112 -2.81 8.46 15.71
C GLY A 112 -3.78 7.33 15.46
N ILE A 113 -4.56 6.99 16.48
CA ILE A 113 -5.55 5.92 16.39
C ILE A 113 -6.78 6.30 15.54
N THR A 114 -6.98 7.59 15.29
CA THR A 114 -8.15 8.09 14.56
C THR A 114 -7.75 8.43 13.12
N PRO A 115 -8.30 7.72 12.12
CA PRO A 115 -8.09 8.06 10.72
C PRO A 115 -8.72 9.43 10.41
N LEU A 116 -8.06 10.19 9.52
CA LEU A 116 -8.61 11.41 8.93
C LEU A 116 -9.85 11.11 8.09
N GLN A 117 -9.84 9.97 7.40
CA GLN A 117 -10.95 9.51 6.59
C GLN A 117 -11.01 7.99 6.58
N THR A 118 -12.24 7.45 6.59
CA THR A 118 -12.49 6.02 6.52
C THR A 118 -13.47 5.72 5.39
N PHE A 119 -13.20 4.66 4.66
CA PHE A 119 -14.11 4.06 3.69
C PHE A 119 -14.37 2.62 4.13
N PRO A 120 -15.47 2.35 4.85
CA PRO A 120 -15.80 1.01 5.30
C PRO A 120 -16.11 0.12 4.08
N LEU A 121 -15.72 -1.14 4.17
CA LEU A 121 -16.05 -2.18 3.21
C LEU A 121 -16.96 -3.21 3.86
N ASP A 122 -17.73 -3.90 3.03
CA ASP A 122 -18.49 -5.07 3.49
C ASP A 122 -17.53 -6.18 3.94
N GLN A 123 -17.99 -7.00 4.89
CA GLN A 123 -17.19 -8.06 5.47
C GLN A 123 -16.68 -9.03 4.40
N GLY A 124 -15.37 -9.32 4.44
CA GLY A 124 -14.71 -10.28 3.57
C GLY A 124 -14.32 -9.70 2.20
N VAL A 125 -14.66 -8.45 1.88
CA VAL A 125 -14.18 -7.79 0.66
C VAL A 125 -12.66 -7.65 0.71
N ILE A 126 -11.98 -8.11 -0.33
CA ILE A 126 -10.53 -8.03 -0.48
C ILE A 126 -10.16 -6.85 -1.37
N VAL A 127 -9.19 -6.03 -0.95
CA VAL A 127 -8.69 -4.91 -1.76
C VAL A 127 -7.49 -5.38 -2.56
N ARG A 128 -7.70 -5.65 -3.85
CA ARG A 128 -6.68 -6.18 -4.76
C ARG A 128 -5.72 -5.10 -5.25
N ALA A 129 -6.20 -3.87 -5.38
CA ALA A 129 -5.39 -2.70 -5.71
C ALA A 129 -6.05 -1.44 -5.14
N ALA A 130 -5.24 -0.45 -4.79
CA ALA A 130 -5.71 0.89 -4.43
C ALA A 130 -4.64 1.94 -4.81
N ALA A 131 -5.09 3.06 -5.36
CA ALA A 131 -4.24 4.20 -5.72
C ALA A 131 -5.01 5.51 -5.53
N GLU A 132 -4.28 6.57 -5.18
CA GLU A 132 -4.82 7.93 -5.28
C GLU A 132 -4.69 8.42 -6.72
N ILE A 133 -5.82 8.73 -7.35
CA ILE A 133 -5.91 9.12 -8.76
C ILE A 133 -6.06 10.65 -8.92
N ALA A 134 -6.52 11.30 -7.87
CA ALA A 134 -6.55 12.75 -7.68
C ALA A 134 -6.49 13.04 -6.19
N ALA A 135 -6.13 14.26 -5.78
CA ALA A 135 -6.00 14.62 -4.37
C ALA A 135 -7.29 14.31 -3.58
N GLY A 136 -7.22 13.33 -2.67
CA GLY A 136 -8.35 12.89 -1.85
C GLY A 136 -9.31 11.91 -2.52
N GLN A 137 -9.05 11.49 -3.76
CA GLN A 137 -9.82 10.49 -4.48
C GLN A 137 -9.01 9.20 -4.61
N ILE A 138 -9.48 8.15 -3.94
CA ILE A 138 -8.88 6.81 -4.03
C ILE A 138 -9.69 5.98 -5.02
N ARG A 139 -9.00 5.33 -5.97
CA ARG A 139 -9.58 4.28 -6.80
C ARG A 139 -9.14 2.93 -6.25
N ALA A 140 -10.08 2.03 -6.03
CA ALA A 140 -9.83 0.70 -5.50
C ALA A 140 -10.41 -0.39 -6.41
N ALA A 141 -9.70 -1.51 -6.50
CA ALA A 141 -10.18 -2.74 -7.13
C ALA A 141 -10.51 -3.74 -6.02
N LEU A 142 -11.77 -4.12 -5.93
CA LEU A 142 -12.36 -4.91 -4.86
C LEU A 142 -12.78 -6.28 -5.38
N GLU A 143 -12.47 -7.31 -4.63
CA GLU A 143 -12.95 -8.67 -4.85
C GLU A 143 -13.93 -9.03 -3.72
N THR A 144 -15.17 -9.34 -4.09
CA THR A 144 -16.20 -9.74 -3.13
C THR A 144 -16.26 -11.26 -3.05
N PRO A 145 -16.30 -11.88 -1.86
CA PRO A 145 -16.43 -13.33 -1.73
C PRO A 145 -17.65 -13.86 -2.49
N GLY A 146 -17.43 -14.87 -3.34
CA GLY A 146 -18.48 -15.47 -4.17
C GLY A 146 -18.80 -14.73 -5.47
N ASP A 147 -18.22 -13.54 -5.68
CA ASP A 147 -18.24 -12.84 -6.98
C ASP A 147 -17.01 -13.23 -7.79
N SER A 148 -17.21 -13.59 -9.05
CA SER A 148 -16.12 -13.90 -9.97
C SER A 148 -15.57 -12.67 -10.67
N SER A 149 -16.05 -11.47 -10.36
CA SER A 149 -15.63 -10.21 -10.98
C SER A 149 -14.84 -9.32 -10.01
N LEU A 150 -13.97 -8.49 -10.59
CA LEU A 150 -13.25 -7.45 -9.88
C LEU A 150 -14.02 -6.14 -10.02
N ARG A 151 -14.52 -5.58 -8.92
CA ARG A 151 -15.25 -4.31 -8.91
C ARG A 151 -14.27 -3.15 -8.74
N VAL A 152 -14.24 -2.23 -9.69
CA VAL A 152 -13.49 -0.98 -9.58
C VAL A 152 -14.41 0.12 -9.07
N VAL A 153 -13.98 0.79 -8.01
CA VAL A 153 -14.74 1.85 -7.34
C VAL A 153 -13.89 3.08 -7.10
N ASP A 154 -14.52 4.24 -7.13
CA ASP A 154 -13.97 5.50 -6.67
C ASP A 154 -14.49 5.81 -5.28
N LEU A 155 -13.57 6.27 -4.43
CA LEU A 155 -13.77 6.57 -3.03
C LEU A 155 -13.39 8.04 -2.80
N LEU A 156 -14.39 8.89 -2.57
CA LEU A 156 -14.21 10.33 -2.38
C LEU A 156 -15.19 10.82 -1.32
N LEU A 157 -14.70 11.57 -0.33
CA LEU A 157 -15.52 12.17 0.74
C LEU A 157 -16.48 11.18 1.44
N GLY A 158 -16.03 9.93 1.63
CA GLY A 158 -16.81 8.86 2.28
C GLY A 158 -17.87 8.23 1.37
N GLN A 159 -17.97 8.66 0.11
CA GLN A 159 -18.82 8.04 -0.89
C GLN A 159 -18.05 7.02 -1.71
N GLN A 160 -18.75 5.95 -2.08
CA GLN A 160 -18.26 4.91 -2.99
C GLN A 160 -19.10 4.91 -4.26
N VAL A 161 -18.45 5.05 -5.41
CA VAL A 161 -19.10 5.01 -6.73
C VAL A 161 -18.47 3.89 -7.54
N GLN A 162 -19.29 2.98 -8.05
CA GLN A 162 -18.80 1.95 -8.95
C GLN A 162 -18.41 2.57 -10.29
N VAL A 163 -17.15 2.37 -10.67
CA VAL A 163 -16.61 2.76 -11.97
C VAL A 163 -16.87 1.64 -12.96
N LYS A 164 -16.55 0.39 -12.59
CA LYS A 164 -16.61 -0.74 -13.50
C LYS A 164 -16.61 -2.10 -12.80
N ALA A 165 -17.03 -3.14 -13.51
CA ALA A 165 -16.75 -4.54 -13.16
C ALA A 165 -15.87 -5.14 -14.25
N LEU A 166 -14.81 -5.86 -13.85
CA LEU A 166 -13.83 -6.47 -14.72
C LEU A 166 -13.77 -7.97 -14.48
N ASP A 167 -13.22 -8.70 -15.45
CA ASP A 167 -12.76 -10.06 -15.20
C ASP A 167 -11.66 -10.07 -14.12
N PRO A 168 -11.47 -11.19 -13.40
CA PRO A 168 -10.39 -11.30 -12.44
C PRO A 168 -9.02 -11.00 -13.06
N LEU A 169 -8.21 -10.27 -12.29
CA LEU A 169 -6.82 -10.00 -12.59
C LEU A 169 -5.96 -10.41 -11.40
N LEU A 170 -4.83 -11.05 -11.71
CA LEU A 170 -3.84 -11.42 -10.70
C LEU A 170 -2.89 -10.25 -10.47
N ALA A 171 -2.65 -9.95 -9.18
CA ALA A 171 -1.81 -8.83 -8.72
C ALA A 171 -2.06 -7.49 -9.48
N PRO A 172 -3.32 -6.99 -9.49
CA PRO A 172 -3.67 -5.80 -10.26
C PRO A 172 -2.97 -4.54 -9.73
N ARG A 173 -2.70 -3.58 -10.62
CA ARG A 173 -2.08 -2.27 -10.32
C ARG A 173 -2.68 -1.18 -11.20
N PHE A 174 -3.24 -0.14 -10.60
CA PHE A 174 -3.69 1.06 -11.31
C PHE A 174 -2.52 1.84 -11.90
N SER A 175 -2.72 2.40 -13.08
CA SER A 175 -1.85 3.45 -13.62
C SER A 175 -1.87 4.68 -12.70
N PRO A 176 -0.87 5.57 -12.75
CA PRO A 176 -0.80 6.71 -11.83
C PRO A 176 -2.01 7.66 -11.91
N ASP A 177 -2.57 7.82 -13.10
CA ASP A 177 -3.78 8.59 -13.38
C ASP A 177 -5.08 7.79 -13.14
N GLY A 178 -4.96 6.50 -12.87
CA GLY A 178 -6.08 5.59 -12.65
C GLY A 178 -6.91 5.28 -13.89
N SER A 179 -6.51 5.68 -15.10
CA SER A 179 -7.28 5.40 -16.32
C SER A 179 -7.15 3.94 -16.79
N TYR A 180 -6.13 3.24 -16.33
CA TYR A 180 -5.89 1.83 -16.63
C TYR A 180 -5.70 0.98 -15.38
N LEU A 181 -6.03 -0.31 -15.51
CA LEU A 181 -5.63 -1.35 -14.59
C LEU A 181 -4.81 -2.40 -15.33
N ALA A 182 -3.58 -2.63 -14.86
CA ALA A 182 -2.73 -3.71 -15.34
C ALA A 182 -2.75 -4.87 -14.35
N GLY A 183 -2.58 -6.09 -14.83
CA GLY A 183 -2.45 -7.29 -14.01
C GLY A 183 -1.93 -8.45 -14.83
N TYR A 184 -1.83 -9.62 -14.22
CA TYR A 184 -1.38 -10.83 -14.91
C TYR A 184 -2.57 -11.70 -15.28
N ALA A 185 -2.56 -12.25 -16.51
CA ALA A 185 -3.53 -13.26 -16.95
C ALA A 185 -3.30 -14.60 -16.24
N SER A 186 -2.03 -14.95 -16.08
CA SER A 186 -1.53 -16.09 -15.33
C SER A 186 -0.34 -15.64 -14.52
N LEU A 187 -0.19 -16.16 -13.30
CA LEU A 187 0.89 -15.79 -12.41
C LEU A 187 1.65 -17.05 -12.00
N GLU A 188 2.93 -17.08 -12.33
CA GLU A 188 3.89 -18.00 -11.75
C GLU A 188 4.72 -17.24 -10.72
N GLU A 189 5.00 -17.87 -9.58
CA GLU A 189 5.93 -17.37 -8.57
C GLU A 189 7.16 -18.28 -8.54
N LEU A 190 8.33 -17.73 -8.85
CA LEU A 190 9.61 -18.42 -8.80
C LEU A 190 10.55 -17.59 -7.91
N ASP A 191 11.00 -18.18 -6.80
CA ASP A 191 11.86 -17.50 -5.81
C ASP A 191 11.27 -16.17 -5.31
N GLY A 192 9.94 -16.11 -5.12
CA GLY A 192 9.22 -14.90 -4.71
C GLY A 192 9.04 -13.84 -5.82
N ILE A 193 9.52 -14.12 -7.03
CA ILE A 193 9.36 -13.25 -8.19
C ILE A 193 8.13 -13.67 -8.97
N ARG A 194 7.17 -12.74 -9.07
CA ARG A 194 5.95 -12.89 -9.85
C ARG A 194 6.20 -12.61 -11.33
N ARG A 195 5.81 -13.56 -12.18
CA ARG A 195 5.94 -13.46 -13.65
C ARG A 195 4.69 -13.96 -14.38
N GLY A 196 4.42 -13.39 -15.54
CA GLY A 196 3.34 -13.84 -16.40
C GLY A 196 3.05 -12.90 -17.57
N ALA A 197 2.05 -13.25 -18.37
CA ALA A 197 1.55 -12.40 -19.44
C ALA A 197 0.82 -11.19 -18.83
N LEU A 198 1.24 -9.99 -19.20
CA LEU A 198 0.65 -8.76 -18.69
C LEU A 198 -0.60 -8.40 -19.50
N LEU A 199 -1.71 -8.23 -18.79
CA LEU A 199 -2.94 -7.65 -19.31
C LEU A 199 -3.02 -6.19 -18.88
N LEU A 200 -3.52 -5.36 -19.79
CA LEU A 200 -3.85 -3.97 -19.54
C LEU A 200 -5.30 -3.75 -19.94
N GLU A 201 -6.06 -3.12 -19.05
CA GLU A 201 -7.46 -2.82 -19.26
C GLU A 201 -7.74 -1.33 -19.07
N SER A 202 -8.40 -0.72 -20.05
CA SER A 202 -8.87 0.65 -19.96
C SER A 202 -10.18 0.71 -19.18
N LEU A 203 -10.20 1.54 -18.14
CA LEU A 203 -11.38 1.70 -17.31
C LEU A 203 -12.44 2.55 -18.01
N ASP A 204 -12.04 3.47 -18.87
CA ASP A 204 -12.98 4.32 -19.62
C ASP A 204 -13.61 3.56 -20.80
N SER A 205 -12.80 2.95 -21.67
CA SER A 205 -13.32 2.32 -22.90
C SER A 205 -13.72 0.85 -22.72
N GLY A 206 -13.13 0.15 -21.75
CA GLY A 206 -13.26 -1.31 -21.61
C GLY A 206 -12.41 -2.11 -22.58
N SER A 207 -11.55 -1.45 -23.35
CA SER A 207 -10.57 -2.16 -24.16
C SER A 207 -9.61 -2.93 -23.27
N ARG A 208 -9.45 -4.23 -23.53
CA ARG A 208 -8.47 -5.10 -22.87
C ARG A 208 -7.42 -5.51 -23.90
N MET A 209 -6.15 -5.41 -23.52
CA MET A 209 -5.03 -5.82 -24.35
C MET A 209 -4.05 -6.68 -23.56
N MET A 210 -3.51 -7.71 -24.20
CA MET A 210 -2.40 -8.50 -23.67
C MET A 210 -1.12 -7.99 -24.31
N LEU A 211 -0.11 -7.66 -23.49
CA LEU A 211 1.21 -7.35 -24.02
C LEU A 211 1.84 -8.64 -24.55
N SER A 212 2.18 -8.63 -25.83
CA SER A 212 2.76 -9.78 -26.52
C SER A 212 4.30 -9.80 -26.47
N GLN A 213 4.93 -8.66 -26.21
CA GLN A 213 6.39 -8.54 -26.12
C GLN A 213 6.83 -7.62 -24.96
N PRO A 214 7.63 -8.13 -24.00
CA PRO A 214 7.98 -9.55 -23.85
C PRO A 214 6.73 -10.39 -23.51
N PRO A 215 6.69 -11.68 -23.89
CA PRO A 215 5.54 -12.56 -23.59
C PRO A 215 5.35 -12.82 -22.08
N VAL A 216 6.41 -12.57 -21.30
CA VAL A 216 6.42 -12.68 -19.84
C VAL A 216 7.07 -11.42 -19.28
N VAL A 217 6.39 -10.78 -18.33
CA VAL A 217 6.88 -9.61 -17.61
C VAL A 217 7.11 -10.00 -16.15
N TRP A 218 8.20 -9.51 -15.56
CA TRP A 218 8.51 -9.70 -14.15
C TRP A 218 8.30 -8.39 -13.39
N SER A 219 7.74 -8.46 -12.19
CA SER A 219 7.70 -7.34 -11.24
C SER A 219 7.20 -6.02 -11.85
N PHE A 220 6.13 -6.08 -12.65
CA PHE A 220 5.61 -4.91 -13.37
C PHE A 220 5.32 -3.74 -12.43
N ARG A 221 5.74 -2.54 -12.84
CA ARG A 221 5.45 -1.28 -12.17
C ARG A 221 5.18 -0.19 -13.20
N TRP A 222 4.21 0.65 -12.88
CA TRP A 222 4.02 1.92 -13.56
C TRP A 222 5.15 2.89 -13.22
N VAL A 223 5.58 3.68 -14.21
CA VAL A 223 6.47 4.82 -14.00
C VAL A 223 5.60 6.05 -13.74
N ARG A 224 5.98 6.86 -12.74
CA ARG A 224 5.38 8.18 -12.48
C ARG A 224 6.22 9.26 -13.13
#